data_AF-A0A939ULV8-F1
#
_entry.id   AF-A0A939ULV8-F1
#
_cell.length_a   1.000
_cell.length_b   1.000
_cell.length_c   1.000
_cell.angle_alpha   90.00
_cell.angle_beta   90.00
_cell.angle_gamma   90.00
#
_symmetry.space_group_name_H-M   'P 1'
#
loop_
_entity.id
_entity.type
_entity.pdbx_description
1 polymer ?
#
loop_
_entity_poly.entity_id
_entity_poly.type
_entity_poly.pdbx_seq_one_letter_code
_entity_poly.pdbx_strand_id
1 'polypeptide(L)'
;NDLESSVVPNGHSFASGRAECRSNKSAAVEEIWSGASQIFTMRKILSDIDGTIEKMKLIASKVFGAGAVLHITADKVTMPKALAAAKRFAIDMELKAPAKKLAVPDKAFYDLTNIGKKSSAADETICVSGMVGFAALSFRCSKYSTRQALAEKVLAHHLSSGALWEKIRTVGGAYGAFASADAIGQNFTLATYRDPSPQKSLAAFDECLEAAAQTLFDQESVEKAIAGTYSNLVQPKAPKQRGDAAFLRELYLLDSKEALAVKKMLLGITAADLQAAARRLLKFRRASSKSVLILPKNSVPKDSIEI
;
A
#
# COMPACT_ATOMS: atom_id res chain seq x y z
N ASN A 1 8.80 -2.95 -20.66
CA ASN A 1 8.96 -4.17 -19.86
C ASN A 1 7.64 -4.88 -19.80
N ASP A 2 7.66 -6.18 -20.07
CA ASP A 2 6.48 -7.05 -19.97
C ASP A 2 6.02 -7.16 -18.50
N LEU A 3 4.73 -7.36 -18.26
CA LEU A 3 4.12 -7.32 -16.94
C LEU A 3 4.71 -8.40 -16.00
N GLU A 4 5.00 -9.59 -16.52
CA GLU A 4 5.63 -10.67 -15.75
C GLU A 4 7.06 -10.31 -15.32
N SER A 5 7.83 -9.70 -16.23
CA SER A 5 9.18 -9.22 -15.93
C SER A 5 9.22 -8.09 -14.89
N SER A 6 8.09 -7.43 -14.63
CA SER A 6 8.00 -6.36 -13.63
C SER A 6 7.96 -6.88 -12.19
N VAL A 7 7.67 -8.17 -11.98
CA VAL A 7 7.56 -8.77 -10.64
C VAL A 7 8.92 -8.80 -9.95
N VAL A 8 9.99 -9.20 -10.63
CA VAL A 8 11.33 -9.30 -10.03
C VAL A 8 11.87 -7.95 -9.53
N PRO A 9 11.86 -6.84 -10.30
CA PRO A 9 12.37 -5.57 -9.80
C PRO A 9 11.51 -4.97 -8.68
N ASN A 10 10.21 -5.29 -8.61
CA ASN A 10 9.23 -4.72 -7.68
C ASN A 10 8.58 -5.75 -6.75
N GLY A 11 9.22 -6.90 -6.51
CA GLY A 11 8.57 -8.05 -5.86
C GLY A 11 8.06 -7.77 -4.45
N HIS A 12 8.72 -6.86 -3.73
CA HIS A 12 8.26 -6.41 -2.41
C HIS A 12 6.87 -5.75 -2.46
N SER A 13 6.58 -4.96 -3.50
CA SER A 13 5.28 -4.32 -3.71
C SER A 13 4.20 -5.34 -4.06
N PHE A 14 4.52 -6.30 -4.94
CA PHE A 14 3.62 -7.40 -5.26
C PHE A 14 3.30 -8.25 -4.03
N ALA A 15 4.32 -8.61 -3.23
CA ALA A 15 4.13 -9.38 -2.00
C ALA A 15 3.29 -8.62 -0.98
N SER A 16 3.56 -7.32 -0.79
CA SER A 16 2.82 -6.46 0.15
C SER A 16 1.37 -6.26 -0.27
N GLY A 17 1.14 -5.84 -1.52
CA GLY A 17 -0.22 -5.68 -2.06
C GLY A 17 -1.02 -6.98 -1.99
N ARG A 18 -0.36 -8.12 -2.27
CA ARG A 18 -0.97 -9.44 -2.14
C ARG A 18 -1.29 -9.80 -0.68
N ALA A 19 -0.43 -9.46 0.27
CA ALA A 19 -0.70 -9.68 1.69
C ALA A 19 -1.87 -8.81 2.20
N GLU A 20 -2.04 -7.62 1.61
CA GLU A 20 -3.09 -6.66 1.98
C GLU A 20 -4.43 -6.88 1.24
N CYS A 21 -4.46 -7.66 0.16
CA CYS A 21 -5.54 -7.63 -0.84
C CYS A 21 -6.96 -7.97 -0.33
N ARG A 22 -7.10 -8.52 0.88
CA ARG A 22 -8.41 -8.80 1.50
C ARG A 22 -8.65 -8.03 2.80
N SER A 23 -7.78 -7.09 3.16
CA SER A 23 -7.95 -6.31 4.39
C SER A 23 -9.05 -5.26 4.27
N ASN A 24 -9.20 -4.67 3.08
CA ASN A 24 -10.27 -3.74 2.73
C ASN A 24 -10.49 -3.69 1.21
N LYS A 25 -11.61 -3.10 0.79
CA LYS A 25 -11.97 -2.97 -0.63
C LYS A 25 -10.93 -2.22 -1.48
N SER A 26 -10.28 -1.19 -0.95
CA SER A 26 -9.27 -0.43 -1.70
C SER A 26 -8.03 -1.27 -1.98
N ALA A 27 -7.55 -2.04 -1.01
CA ALA A 27 -6.44 -2.97 -1.20
C ALA A 27 -6.78 -4.08 -2.21
N ALA A 28 -8.03 -4.56 -2.20
CA ALA A 28 -8.50 -5.53 -3.21
C ALA A 28 -8.47 -4.94 -4.62
N VAL A 29 -8.95 -3.71 -4.79
CA VAL A 29 -8.92 -3.01 -6.09
C VAL A 29 -7.48 -2.79 -6.56
N GLU A 30 -6.58 -2.39 -5.67
CA GLU A 30 -5.16 -2.20 -6.01
C GLU A 30 -4.51 -3.52 -6.48
N GLU A 31 -4.77 -4.63 -5.79
CA GLU A 31 -4.30 -5.96 -6.20
C GLU A 31 -4.87 -6.38 -7.57
N ILE A 32 -6.13 -6.07 -7.86
CA ILE A 32 -6.77 -6.36 -9.15
C ILE A 32 -6.14 -5.53 -10.27
N TRP A 33 -5.83 -4.26 -10.02
CA TRP A 33 -5.35 -3.34 -11.06
C TRP A 33 -3.84 -3.41 -11.29
N SER A 34 -3.06 -3.62 -10.24
CA SER A 34 -1.60 -3.48 -10.27
C SER A 34 -0.84 -4.60 -9.56
N GLY A 35 -1.54 -5.52 -8.91
CA GLY A 35 -0.95 -6.64 -8.19
C GLY A 35 -0.80 -7.92 -9.01
N ALA A 36 -0.58 -9.03 -8.30
CA ALA A 36 -0.33 -10.33 -8.94
C ALA A 36 -1.55 -10.82 -9.72
N SER A 37 -2.76 -10.53 -9.23
CA SER A 37 -4.03 -10.85 -9.88
C SER A 37 -4.12 -10.29 -11.30
N GLN A 38 -3.54 -9.10 -11.54
CA GLN A 38 -3.58 -8.49 -12.85
C GLN A 38 -2.79 -9.27 -13.90
N ILE A 39 -1.74 -9.99 -13.50
CA ILE A 39 -0.95 -10.84 -14.41
C ILE A 39 -1.82 -11.96 -14.97
N PHE A 40 -2.61 -12.61 -14.11
CA PHE A 40 -3.56 -13.63 -14.52
C PHE A 40 -4.71 -13.06 -15.35
N THR A 41 -5.17 -11.84 -15.06
CA THR A 41 -6.14 -11.12 -15.89
C THR A 41 -5.59 -10.87 -17.29
N MET A 42 -4.32 -10.43 -17.40
CA MET A 42 -3.70 -10.15 -18.70
C MET A 42 -3.56 -11.41 -19.55
N ARG A 43 -3.17 -12.55 -18.95
CA ARG A 43 -3.14 -13.86 -19.64
C ARG A 43 -4.51 -14.23 -20.24
N LYS A 44 -5.61 -13.97 -19.50
CA LYS A 44 -6.97 -14.19 -20.00
C LYS A 44 -7.34 -13.25 -21.15
N ILE A 45 -6.95 -11.98 -21.06
CA ILE A 45 -7.17 -11.00 -22.14
C ILE A 45 -6.48 -11.44 -23.43
N LEU A 46 -5.23 -11.91 -23.35
CA LEU A 46 -4.48 -12.39 -24.50
C LEU A 46 -5.11 -13.64 -25.15
N SER A 47 -5.89 -14.41 -24.40
CA SER A 47 -6.61 -15.59 -24.92
C SER A 47 -7.98 -15.30 -25.54
N ASP A 48 -8.55 -14.10 -25.34
CA ASP A 48 -9.89 -13.71 -25.81
C ASP A 48 -9.91 -12.22 -26.20
N ILE A 49 -9.35 -11.91 -27.37
CA ILE A 49 -9.22 -10.53 -27.85
C ILE A 49 -10.58 -9.92 -28.17
N ASP A 50 -11.44 -10.63 -28.91
CA ASP A 50 -12.75 -10.11 -29.32
C ASP A 50 -13.66 -9.85 -28.11
N GLY A 51 -13.73 -10.79 -27.16
CA GLY A 51 -14.47 -10.57 -25.93
C GLY A 51 -13.88 -9.45 -25.06
N THR A 52 -12.57 -9.22 -25.15
CA THR A 52 -11.92 -8.07 -24.49
C THR A 52 -12.33 -6.74 -25.13
N ILE A 53 -12.40 -6.65 -26.45
CA ILE A 53 -12.83 -5.43 -27.15
C ILE A 53 -14.23 -5.01 -26.69
N GLU A 54 -15.16 -5.95 -26.61
CA GLU A 54 -16.53 -5.66 -26.14
C GLU A 54 -16.56 -5.22 -24.67
N LYS A 55 -15.75 -5.84 -23.80
CA LYS A 55 -15.61 -5.39 -22.40
C LYS A 55 -15.02 -3.99 -22.31
N MET A 56 -14.03 -3.65 -23.13
CA MET A 56 -13.42 -2.31 -23.15
C MET A 56 -14.41 -1.24 -23.62
N LYS A 57 -15.23 -1.52 -24.65
CA LYS A 57 -16.32 -0.63 -25.07
C LYS A 57 -17.32 -0.39 -23.93
N LEU A 58 -17.69 -1.45 -23.21
CA LEU A 58 -18.58 -1.34 -22.06
C LEU A 58 -17.96 -0.51 -20.91
N ILE A 59 -16.68 -0.72 -20.61
CA ILE A 59 -15.95 0.08 -19.61
C ILE A 59 -15.93 1.55 -20.03
N ALA A 60 -15.57 1.85 -21.28
CA ALA A 60 -15.54 3.22 -21.80
C ALA A 60 -16.92 3.90 -21.65
N SER A 61 -17.99 3.24 -22.09
CA SER A 61 -19.37 3.73 -21.93
C SER A 61 -19.70 4.04 -20.46
N LYS A 62 -19.35 3.15 -19.53
CA LYS A 62 -19.57 3.35 -18.09
C LYS A 62 -18.74 4.51 -17.52
N VAL A 63 -17.46 4.61 -17.88
CA VAL A 63 -16.57 5.67 -17.39
C VAL A 63 -17.01 7.04 -17.88
N PHE A 64 -17.28 7.19 -19.18
CA PHE A 64 -17.76 8.46 -19.74
C PHE A 64 -19.17 8.82 -19.25
N GLY A 65 -20.02 7.83 -18.96
CA GLY A 65 -21.34 8.04 -18.38
C GLY A 65 -21.35 8.33 -16.87
N ALA A 66 -20.26 8.07 -16.15
CA ALA A 66 -20.20 8.22 -14.69
C ALA A 66 -20.05 9.68 -14.21
N GLY A 67 -19.84 10.62 -15.14
CA GLY A 67 -19.53 12.01 -14.82
C GLY A 67 -18.06 12.24 -14.46
N ALA A 68 -17.71 13.48 -14.19
CA ALA A 68 -16.31 13.88 -14.00
C ALA A 68 -16.15 15.03 -12.99
N VAL A 69 -14.94 15.13 -12.43
CA VAL A 69 -14.47 16.30 -11.69
C VAL A 69 -13.22 16.81 -12.38
N LEU A 70 -13.18 18.11 -12.67
CA LEU A 70 -12.02 18.76 -13.28
C LEU A 70 -11.20 19.45 -12.19
N HIS A 71 -9.95 19.01 -12.01
CA HIS A 71 -8.97 19.64 -11.13
C HIS A 71 -7.94 20.41 -11.98
N ILE A 72 -7.77 21.70 -11.68
CA ILE A 72 -6.89 22.60 -12.43
C ILE A 72 -5.93 23.26 -11.46
N THR A 73 -4.63 23.14 -11.75
CA THR A 73 -3.57 23.88 -11.06
C THR A 73 -2.88 24.78 -12.07
N ALA A 74 -2.94 26.09 -11.86
CA ALA A 74 -2.31 27.09 -12.71
C ALA A 74 -1.91 28.32 -11.89
N ASP A 75 -0.99 29.14 -12.42
CA ASP A 75 -0.68 30.44 -11.85
C ASP A 75 -1.85 31.45 -12.06
N LYS A 76 -1.78 32.60 -11.38
CA LYS A 76 -2.84 33.60 -11.39
C LYS A 76 -3.13 34.19 -12.78
N VAL A 77 -2.12 34.28 -13.64
CA VAL A 77 -2.24 34.85 -15.01
C VAL A 77 -2.86 33.84 -15.95
N THR A 78 -2.51 32.55 -15.81
CA THR A 78 -3.00 31.48 -16.69
C THR A 78 -4.36 30.94 -16.28
N MET A 79 -4.72 31.01 -14.99
CA MET A 79 -5.98 30.43 -14.45
C MET A 79 -7.25 30.87 -15.21
N PRO A 80 -7.45 32.15 -15.59
CA PRO A 80 -8.64 32.54 -16.36
C PRO A 80 -8.74 31.82 -17.71
N LYS A 81 -7.61 31.64 -18.41
CA LYS A 81 -7.55 30.93 -19.70
C LYS A 81 -7.81 29.43 -19.51
N ALA A 82 -7.22 28.83 -18.47
CA ALA A 82 -7.41 27.42 -18.15
C ALA A 82 -8.88 27.11 -17.79
N LEU A 83 -9.53 27.98 -17.01
CA LEU A 83 -10.95 27.84 -16.67
C LEU A 83 -11.85 27.97 -17.89
N ALA A 84 -11.56 28.92 -18.79
CA ALA A 84 -12.32 29.05 -20.04
C ALA A 84 -12.20 27.79 -20.91
N ALA A 85 -10.97 27.27 -21.07
CA ALA A 85 -10.73 26.03 -21.81
C ALA A 85 -11.40 24.81 -21.17
N ALA A 86 -11.33 24.67 -19.84
CA ALA A 86 -11.97 23.58 -19.11
C ALA A 86 -13.50 23.62 -19.19
N LYS A 87 -14.11 24.82 -19.15
CA LYS A 87 -15.55 24.99 -19.36
C LYS A 87 -15.97 24.57 -20.76
N ARG A 88 -15.23 24.99 -21.78
CA ARG A 88 -15.48 24.59 -23.16
C ARG A 88 -15.34 23.08 -23.32
N PHE A 89 -14.27 22.49 -22.80
CA PHE A 89 -14.08 21.03 -22.78
C PHE A 89 -15.25 20.30 -22.11
N ALA A 90 -15.73 20.79 -20.96
CA ALA A 90 -16.86 20.19 -20.25
C ALA A 90 -18.16 20.22 -21.06
N ILE A 91 -18.40 21.30 -21.84
CA ILE A 91 -19.55 21.41 -22.75
C ILE A 91 -19.37 20.48 -23.94
N ASP A 92 -18.22 20.54 -24.62
CA ASP A 92 -17.92 19.77 -25.83
C ASP A 92 -17.99 18.25 -25.58
N MET A 93 -17.62 17.81 -24.37
CA MET A 93 -17.67 16.41 -23.94
C MET A 93 -18.95 16.04 -23.16
N GLU A 94 -19.90 16.96 -23.03
CA GLU A 94 -21.16 16.78 -22.29
C GLU A 94 -20.95 16.24 -20.86
N LEU A 95 -19.91 16.71 -20.17
CA LEU A 95 -19.55 16.20 -18.84
C LEU A 95 -20.66 16.48 -17.83
N LYS A 96 -20.97 15.46 -17.04
CA LYS A 96 -21.96 15.53 -15.95
C LYS A 96 -21.25 15.51 -14.62
N ALA A 97 -21.94 16.00 -13.58
CA ALA A 97 -21.48 15.79 -12.21
C ALA A 97 -21.37 14.28 -11.92
N PRO A 98 -20.41 13.86 -11.07
CA PRO A 98 -20.22 12.45 -10.75
C PRO A 98 -21.52 11.78 -10.28
N ALA A 99 -21.84 10.65 -10.90
CA ALA A 99 -23.00 9.85 -10.53
C ALA A 99 -22.85 9.28 -9.12
N LYS A 100 -23.98 8.93 -8.50
CA LYS A 100 -23.98 8.28 -7.19
C LYS A 100 -23.22 6.96 -7.28
N LYS A 101 -22.34 6.74 -6.29
CA LYS A 101 -21.57 5.50 -6.15
C LYS A 101 -22.50 4.28 -6.18
N LEU A 102 -22.20 3.32 -7.05
CA LEU A 102 -22.87 2.02 -7.07
C LEU A 102 -22.49 1.21 -5.83
N ALA A 103 -23.50 0.65 -5.17
CA ALA A 103 -23.32 -0.25 -4.05
C ALA A 103 -22.95 -1.63 -4.57
N VAL A 104 -21.66 -1.95 -4.53
CA VAL A 104 -21.14 -3.29 -4.86
C VAL A 104 -20.49 -3.87 -3.60
N PRO A 105 -20.92 -5.05 -3.13
CA PRO A 105 -20.38 -5.68 -1.93
C PRO A 105 -18.87 -5.90 -2.03
N ASP A 106 -18.15 -5.69 -0.92
CA ASP A 106 -16.69 -5.86 -0.87
C ASP A 106 -16.25 -7.28 -1.27
N LYS A 107 -17.06 -8.29 -0.93
CA LYS A 107 -16.83 -9.69 -1.32
C LYS A 107 -16.63 -9.86 -2.83
N ALA A 108 -17.35 -9.11 -3.66
CA ALA A 108 -17.19 -9.19 -5.11
C ALA A 108 -15.79 -8.79 -5.58
N PHE A 109 -15.15 -7.83 -4.89
CA PHE A 109 -13.76 -7.44 -5.16
C PHE A 109 -12.79 -8.47 -4.60
N TYR A 110 -13.03 -8.98 -3.38
CA TYR A 110 -12.19 -10.02 -2.79
C TYR A 110 -12.20 -11.34 -3.57
N ASP A 111 -13.29 -11.66 -4.26
CA ASP A 111 -13.35 -12.86 -5.08
C ASP A 111 -12.50 -12.71 -6.36
N LEU A 112 -12.36 -11.48 -6.88
CA LEU A 112 -11.51 -11.17 -8.04
C LEU A 112 -10.01 -11.21 -7.75
N THR A 113 -9.60 -11.19 -6.48
CA THR A 113 -8.19 -11.35 -6.09
C THR A 113 -7.75 -12.81 -6.03
N ASN A 114 -8.65 -13.78 -6.23
CA ASN A 114 -8.26 -15.20 -6.23
C ASN A 114 -7.48 -15.55 -7.50
N ILE A 115 -6.33 -16.19 -7.34
CA ILE A 115 -5.46 -16.64 -8.44
C ILE A 115 -5.21 -18.14 -8.31
N GLY A 116 -5.15 -18.83 -9.46
CA GLY A 116 -5.08 -20.30 -9.47
C GLY A 116 -6.31 -20.95 -8.84
N LYS A 117 -6.10 -22.01 -8.04
CA LYS A 117 -7.15 -22.72 -7.29
C LYS A 117 -7.25 -22.29 -5.82
N LYS A 118 -6.45 -21.30 -5.40
CA LYS A 118 -6.31 -20.92 -3.98
C LYS A 118 -7.09 -19.66 -3.65
N SER A 119 -7.70 -19.68 -2.46
CA SER A 119 -8.23 -18.47 -1.85
C SER A 119 -7.09 -17.55 -1.47
N SER A 120 -7.23 -16.27 -1.82
CA SER A 120 -6.31 -15.20 -1.41
C SER A 120 -6.37 -14.87 0.09
N ALA A 121 -7.11 -15.64 0.91
CA ALA A 121 -7.26 -15.41 2.35
C ALA A 121 -6.19 -16.07 3.22
N ALA A 122 -5.46 -17.06 2.70
CA ALA A 122 -4.42 -17.77 3.43
C ALA A 122 -3.02 -17.22 3.08
N ASP A 123 -2.01 -17.67 3.83
CA ASP A 123 -0.61 -17.43 3.47
C ASP A 123 -0.31 -18.03 2.08
N GLU A 124 0.44 -17.27 1.28
CA GLU A 124 0.71 -17.63 -0.12
C GLU A 124 2.21 -17.66 -0.40
N THR A 125 2.59 -18.55 -1.30
CA THR A 125 3.93 -18.57 -1.90
C THR A 125 3.78 -18.53 -3.41
N ILE A 126 4.46 -17.57 -4.04
CA ILE A 126 4.45 -17.32 -5.47
C ILE A 126 5.86 -17.61 -6.01
N CYS A 127 5.94 -18.34 -7.11
CA CYS A 127 7.17 -18.61 -7.83
C CYS A 127 7.37 -17.60 -8.94
N VAL A 128 8.60 -17.12 -9.10
CA VAL A 128 9.03 -16.35 -10.27
C VAL A 128 10.40 -16.84 -10.75
N SER A 129 10.71 -16.59 -12.02
CA SER A 129 12.08 -16.74 -12.53
C SER A 129 12.96 -15.62 -11.98
N GLY A 130 13.92 -15.94 -11.12
CA GLY A 130 14.81 -14.96 -10.48
C GLY A 130 15.83 -15.61 -9.55
N MET A 131 16.70 -14.79 -8.94
CA MET A 131 17.78 -15.25 -8.04
C MET A 131 17.58 -14.87 -6.58
N VAL A 132 16.66 -13.95 -6.30
CA VAL A 132 16.34 -13.44 -4.96
C VAL A 132 14.84 -13.49 -4.76
N GLY A 133 14.40 -13.51 -3.51
CA GLY A 133 12.99 -13.51 -3.16
C GLY A 133 12.57 -12.27 -2.36
N PHE A 134 11.31 -12.31 -1.93
CA PHE A 134 10.64 -11.24 -1.20
C PHE A 134 9.71 -11.86 -0.18
N ALA A 135 9.67 -11.30 1.03
CA ALA A 135 8.68 -11.63 2.05
C ALA A 135 7.84 -10.39 2.33
N ALA A 136 6.55 -10.60 2.57
CA ALA A 136 5.66 -9.60 3.13
C ALA A 136 4.78 -10.24 4.21
N LEU A 137 4.50 -9.49 5.26
CA LEU A 137 3.59 -9.84 6.34
C LEU A 137 2.72 -8.63 6.62
N SER A 138 1.41 -8.76 6.46
CA SER A 138 0.45 -7.69 6.70
C SER A 138 -0.60 -8.08 7.73
N PHE A 139 -1.00 -7.11 8.55
CA PHE A 139 -2.05 -7.25 9.56
C PHE A 139 -2.65 -5.88 9.88
N ARG A 140 -3.71 -5.87 10.68
CA ARG A 140 -4.45 -4.65 10.99
C ARG A 140 -3.62 -3.66 11.81
N CYS A 141 -3.80 -2.36 11.55
CA CYS A 141 -3.30 -1.26 12.37
C CYS A 141 -4.42 -0.33 12.87
N SER A 142 -4.06 0.67 13.65
CA SER A 142 -5.01 1.65 14.20
C SER A 142 -5.58 2.58 13.14
N LYS A 143 -6.81 3.04 13.37
CA LYS A 143 -7.52 3.92 12.44
C LYS A 143 -6.80 5.28 12.29
N TYR A 144 -6.86 5.82 11.06
CA TYR A 144 -6.41 7.17 10.72
C TYR A 144 -6.88 8.26 11.70
N SER A 145 -6.08 9.33 11.81
CA SER A 145 -6.32 10.49 12.67
C SER A 145 -6.36 10.19 14.18
N THR A 146 -5.72 9.10 14.62
CA THR A 146 -5.56 8.78 16.04
C THR A 146 -4.10 8.87 16.48
N ARG A 147 -3.89 9.17 17.77
CA ARG A 147 -2.55 9.14 18.38
C ARG A 147 -1.90 7.76 18.27
N GLN A 148 -2.72 6.71 18.38
CA GLN A 148 -2.30 5.32 18.22
C GLN A 148 -1.73 5.03 16.84
N ALA A 149 -2.40 5.48 15.76
CA ALA A 149 -1.91 5.32 14.39
C ALA A 149 -0.62 6.09 14.13
N LEU A 150 -0.46 7.29 14.74
CA LEU A 150 0.78 8.04 14.63
C LEU A 150 1.94 7.37 15.36
N ALA A 151 1.70 6.84 16.56
CA ALA A 151 2.70 6.06 17.28
C ALA A 151 3.12 4.81 16.48
N GLU A 152 2.19 4.12 15.83
CA GLU A 152 2.50 2.98 14.95
C GLU A 152 3.32 3.39 13.72
N LYS A 153 3.05 4.57 13.15
CA LYS A 153 3.84 5.11 12.05
C LYS A 153 5.28 5.45 12.46
N VAL A 154 5.45 6.04 13.65
CA VAL A 154 6.79 6.30 14.22
C VAL A 154 7.51 4.99 14.50
N LEU A 155 6.81 4.00 15.06
CA LEU A 155 7.35 2.68 15.33
C LEU A 155 7.76 1.96 14.05
N ALA A 156 6.97 2.05 12.97
CA ALA A 156 7.33 1.49 11.67
C ALA A 156 8.65 2.07 11.15
N HIS A 157 8.85 3.39 11.28
CA HIS A 157 10.12 4.02 10.95
C HIS A 157 11.26 3.50 11.83
N HIS A 158 11.06 3.47 13.15
CA HIS A 158 12.04 2.98 14.11
C HIS A 158 12.48 1.52 13.83
N LEU A 159 11.52 0.63 13.55
CA LEU A 159 11.80 -0.77 13.19
C LEU A 159 12.61 -0.86 11.88
N SER A 160 12.25 -0.06 10.88
CA SER A 160 12.91 -0.04 9.57
C SER A 160 14.36 0.43 9.65
N SER A 161 14.65 1.44 10.47
CA SER A 161 16.00 1.99 10.66
C SER A 161 16.84 1.23 11.68
N GLY A 162 16.24 0.32 12.46
CA GLY A 162 16.86 -0.41 13.56
C GLY A 162 16.80 -1.92 13.36
N ALA A 163 15.96 -2.59 14.14
CA ALA A 163 15.94 -4.04 14.25
C ALA A 163 15.79 -4.79 12.90
N LEU A 164 14.95 -4.29 11.98
CA LEU A 164 14.78 -4.91 10.66
C LEU A 164 16.03 -4.75 9.79
N TRP A 165 16.64 -3.56 9.82
CA TRP A 165 17.88 -3.29 9.10
C TRP A 165 19.01 -4.21 9.60
N GLU A 166 19.17 -4.33 10.90
CA GLU A 166 20.21 -5.16 11.50
C GLU A 166 19.99 -6.65 11.21
N LYS A 167 18.84 -7.20 11.59
CA LYS A 167 18.58 -8.64 11.48
C LYS A 167 18.47 -9.12 10.04
N ILE A 168 17.75 -8.39 9.19
CA ILE A 168 17.38 -8.90 7.86
C ILE A 168 18.37 -8.44 6.79
N ARG A 169 18.84 -7.19 6.85
CA ARG A 169 19.80 -6.67 5.87
C ARG A 169 21.25 -6.94 6.27
N THR A 170 21.69 -6.51 7.44
CA THR A 170 23.10 -6.64 7.84
C THR A 170 23.48 -8.11 8.06
N VAL A 171 22.70 -8.84 8.86
CA VAL A 171 22.97 -10.24 9.18
C VAL A 171 22.40 -11.18 8.11
N GLY A 172 21.16 -10.97 7.70
CA GLY A 172 20.46 -11.83 6.73
C GLY A 172 20.85 -11.64 5.26
N GLY A 173 21.54 -10.55 4.92
CA GLY A 173 22.03 -10.28 3.57
C GLY A 173 20.98 -9.79 2.57
N ALA A 174 19.76 -9.48 3.00
CA ALA A 174 18.75 -8.87 2.13
C ALA A 174 19.17 -7.46 1.70
N TYR A 175 18.80 -7.03 0.50
CA TYR A 175 19.10 -5.66 0.08
C TYR A 175 18.28 -4.62 0.86
N GLY A 176 17.10 -4.96 1.37
CA GLY A 176 16.31 -4.06 2.21
C GLY A 176 15.27 -4.78 3.04
N ALA A 177 14.87 -4.15 4.14
CA ALA A 177 13.77 -4.55 4.99
C ALA A 177 13.10 -3.29 5.54
N PHE A 178 11.78 -3.26 5.59
CA PHE A 178 11.04 -2.09 6.03
C PHE A 178 9.69 -2.48 6.62
N ALA A 179 9.19 -1.60 7.48
CA ALA A 179 7.85 -1.62 8.01
C ALA A 179 7.11 -0.34 7.58
N SER A 180 5.83 -0.46 7.30
CA SER A 180 4.94 0.65 6.97
C SER A 180 3.63 0.53 7.72
N ALA A 181 3.05 1.69 8.05
CA ALA A 181 1.72 1.80 8.64
C ALA A 181 0.85 2.69 7.75
N ASP A 182 -0.09 2.08 7.04
CA ASP A 182 -1.16 2.79 6.33
C ASP A 182 -2.42 2.82 7.19
N ALA A 183 -2.61 3.93 7.89
CA ALA A 183 -3.75 4.12 8.78
C ALA A 183 -5.08 4.35 8.04
N ILE A 184 -5.05 4.74 6.75
CA ILE A 184 -6.25 4.93 5.94
C ILE A 184 -6.79 3.54 5.53
N GLY A 185 -5.92 2.68 4.99
CA GLY A 185 -6.22 1.27 4.71
C GLY A 185 -6.29 0.38 5.96
N GLN A 186 -5.85 0.87 7.12
CA GLN A 186 -5.72 0.13 8.37
C GLN A 186 -4.79 -1.10 8.26
N ASN A 187 -3.72 -0.99 7.48
CA ASN A 187 -2.71 -2.04 7.31
C ASN A 187 -1.38 -1.64 7.97
N PHE A 188 -0.76 -2.59 8.68
CA PHE A 188 0.64 -2.57 9.03
C PHE A 188 1.34 -3.67 8.25
N THR A 189 2.40 -3.34 7.52
CA THR A 189 3.08 -4.27 6.64
C THR A 189 4.58 -4.26 6.92
N LEU A 190 5.16 -5.45 7.08
CA LEU A 190 6.60 -5.66 7.07
C LEU A 190 6.97 -6.35 5.76
N ALA A 191 8.02 -5.91 5.10
CA ALA A 191 8.46 -6.50 3.85
C ALA A 191 9.98 -6.47 3.65
N THR A 192 10.47 -7.38 2.82
CA THR A 192 11.87 -7.45 2.40
C THR A 192 12.02 -7.16 0.93
N TYR A 193 13.22 -6.71 0.54
CA TYR A 193 13.57 -6.39 -0.84
C TYR A 193 14.87 -7.10 -1.24
N ARG A 194 14.79 -7.91 -2.31
CA ARG A 194 15.89 -8.73 -2.85
C ARG A 194 16.58 -9.53 -1.75
N ASP A 195 15.81 -10.41 -1.14
CA ASP A 195 16.17 -11.17 0.05
C ASP A 195 16.62 -12.59 -0.36
N PRO A 196 17.83 -13.04 0.04
CA PRO A 196 18.31 -14.39 -0.24
C PRO A 196 17.63 -15.47 0.62
N SER A 197 16.93 -15.11 1.71
CA SER A 197 16.25 -16.06 2.60
C SER A 197 14.90 -15.53 3.14
N PRO A 198 13.90 -15.26 2.28
CA PRO A 198 12.62 -14.65 2.68
C PRO A 198 11.85 -15.42 3.77
N GLN A 199 11.94 -16.75 3.78
CA GLN A 199 11.30 -17.60 4.80
C GLN A 199 11.86 -17.30 6.20
N LYS A 200 13.18 -17.10 6.31
CA LYS A 200 13.82 -16.76 7.59
C LYS A 200 13.44 -15.34 8.01
N SER A 201 13.30 -14.42 7.06
CA SER A 201 12.88 -13.05 7.33
C SER A 201 11.46 -12.95 7.90
N LEU A 202 10.53 -13.85 7.53
CA LEU A 202 9.21 -13.92 8.18
C LEU A 202 9.32 -14.20 9.68
N ALA A 203 10.17 -15.14 10.08
CA ALA A 203 10.43 -15.40 11.51
C ALA A 203 11.10 -14.19 12.18
N ALA A 204 12.05 -13.55 11.49
CA ALA A 204 12.71 -12.34 12.00
C ALA A 204 11.73 -11.18 12.21
N PHE A 205 10.66 -11.04 11.40
CA PHE A 205 9.62 -10.06 11.64
C PHE A 205 8.92 -10.26 12.99
N ASP A 206 8.56 -11.50 13.31
CA ASP A 206 7.92 -11.82 14.59
C ASP A 206 8.86 -11.54 15.76
N GLU A 207 10.12 -11.95 15.67
CA GLU A 207 11.13 -11.63 16.70
C GLU A 207 11.32 -10.12 16.89
N CYS A 208 11.32 -9.33 15.81
CA CYS A 208 11.46 -7.88 15.88
C CYS A 208 10.24 -7.24 16.58
N LEU A 209 9.03 -7.69 16.26
CA LEU A 209 7.81 -7.19 16.89
C LEU A 209 7.74 -7.57 18.37
N GLU A 210 8.14 -8.80 18.72
CA GLU A 210 8.19 -9.27 20.10
C GLU A 210 9.23 -8.51 20.93
N ALA A 211 10.43 -8.32 20.38
CA ALA A 211 11.48 -7.51 21.02
C ALA A 211 10.98 -6.08 21.24
N ALA A 212 10.43 -5.43 20.21
CA ALA A 212 9.90 -4.06 20.31
C ALA A 212 8.79 -3.92 21.37
N ALA A 213 7.96 -4.95 21.58
CA ALA A 213 6.91 -4.94 22.61
C ALA A 213 7.47 -5.00 24.04
N GLN A 214 8.68 -5.53 24.21
CA GLN A 214 9.40 -5.65 25.49
C GLN A 214 10.39 -4.51 25.72
N THR A 215 10.83 -3.82 24.66
CA THR A 215 11.75 -2.69 24.74
C THR A 215 11.17 -1.53 25.56
N LEU A 216 12.04 -0.94 26.39
CA LEU A 216 11.85 0.40 26.94
C LEU A 216 12.58 1.37 26.01
N PHE A 217 11.81 2.17 25.27
CA PHE A 217 12.38 3.13 24.33
C PHE A 217 12.95 4.32 25.10
N ASP A 218 14.18 4.70 24.79
CA ASP A 218 14.78 5.94 25.26
C ASP A 218 14.23 7.14 24.47
N GLN A 219 14.31 8.32 25.07
CA GLN A 219 13.75 9.53 24.46
C GLN A 219 14.46 9.93 23.17
N GLU A 220 15.77 9.73 23.07
CA GLU A 220 16.56 10.12 21.91
C GLU A 220 16.20 9.29 20.67
N SER A 221 16.02 7.98 20.84
CA SER A 221 15.59 7.09 19.74
C SER A 221 14.18 7.40 19.25
N VAL A 222 13.28 7.79 20.16
CA VAL A 222 11.92 8.25 19.82
C VAL A 222 11.98 9.55 19.04
N GLU A 223 12.78 10.53 19.47
CA GLU A 223 12.93 11.81 18.78
C GLU A 223 13.51 11.65 17.36
N LYS A 224 14.52 10.78 17.21
CA LYS A 224 15.07 10.42 15.89
C LYS A 224 14.00 9.81 14.98
N ALA A 225 13.19 8.89 15.51
CA ALA A 225 12.11 8.27 14.75
C ALA A 225 11.00 9.26 14.38
N ILE A 226 10.66 10.20 15.28
CA ILE A 226 9.73 11.30 15.00
C ILE A 226 10.29 12.19 13.89
N ALA A 227 11.56 12.59 13.97
CA ALA A 227 12.20 13.43 12.96
C ALA A 227 12.20 12.76 11.57
N GLY A 228 12.54 11.47 11.50
CA GLY A 228 12.49 10.69 10.27
C GLY A 228 11.07 10.50 9.72
N THR A 229 10.07 10.37 10.60
CA THR A 229 8.67 10.31 10.19
C THR A 229 8.16 11.67 9.70
N TYR A 230 8.54 12.75 10.38
CA TYR A 230 8.12 14.11 10.10
C TYR A 230 8.73 14.64 8.80
N SER A 231 10.01 14.34 8.53
CA SER A 231 10.71 14.77 7.31
C SER A 231 9.96 14.34 6.04
N ASN A 232 9.42 13.12 6.03
CA ASN A 232 8.59 12.59 4.94
C ASN A 232 7.26 13.34 4.76
N LEU A 233 6.71 13.93 5.82
CA LEU A 233 5.44 14.68 5.77
C LEU A 233 5.60 16.13 5.32
N VAL A 234 6.81 16.67 5.37
CA VAL A 234 7.09 18.09 5.09
C VAL A 234 7.95 18.33 3.87
N GLN A 235 8.18 17.28 3.06
CA GLN A 235 8.92 17.41 1.80
C GLN A 235 8.34 18.54 0.93
N PRO A 236 9.19 19.44 0.39
CA PRO A 236 8.75 20.47 -0.52
C PRO A 236 8.01 19.88 -1.73
N LYS A 237 6.87 20.49 -2.09
CA LYS A 237 6.05 20.06 -3.22
C LYS A 237 6.04 21.11 -4.31
N ALA A 238 6.23 20.66 -5.55
CA ALA A 238 5.98 21.48 -6.73
C ALA A 238 4.50 21.95 -6.76
N PRO A 239 4.16 23.04 -7.47
CA PRO A 239 2.78 23.55 -7.52
C PRO A 239 1.76 22.48 -7.89
N LYS A 240 2.02 21.69 -8.93
CA LYS A 240 1.17 20.55 -9.32
C LYS A 240 0.94 19.58 -8.17
N GLN A 241 1.99 19.14 -7.49
CA GLN A 241 1.91 18.20 -6.37
C GLN A 241 1.12 18.76 -5.17
N ARG A 242 1.12 20.09 -4.98
CA ARG A 242 0.27 20.74 -3.97
C ARG A 242 -1.20 20.69 -4.36
N GLY A 243 -1.50 20.97 -5.62
CA GLY A 243 -2.85 20.83 -6.19
C GLY A 243 -3.37 19.41 -6.06
N ASP A 244 -2.61 18.41 -6.54
CA ASP A 244 -2.98 16.99 -6.46
C ASP A 244 -3.24 16.56 -5.01
N ALA A 245 -2.40 16.98 -4.07
CA ALA A 245 -2.59 16.70 -2.65
C ALA A 245 -3.82 17.40 -2.05
N ALA A 246 -4.16 18.61 -2.50
CA ALA A 246 -5.38 19.30 -2.08
C ALA A 246 -6.62 18.60 -2.64
N PHE A 247 -6.59 18.23 -3.92
CA PHE A 247 -7.67 17.53 -4.59
C PHE A 247 -7.97 16.17 -3.94
N LEU A 248 -6.95 15.36 -3.65
CA LEU A 248 -7.14 14.10 -2.93
C LEU A 248 -7.73 14.31 -1.54
N ARG A 249 -7.32 15.35 -0.79
CA ARG A 249 -7.92 15.63 0.52
C ARG A 249 -9.42 15.93 0.41
N GLU A 250 -9.82 16.72 -0.58
CA GLU A 250 -11.25 16.97 -0.84
C GLU A 250 -11.99 15.67 -1.17
N LEU A 251 -11.42 14.80 -2.03
CA LEU A 251 -12.03 13.51 -2.37
C LEU A 251 -12.15 12.56 -1.17
N TYR A 252 -11.20 12.60 -0.25
CA TYR A 252 -11.22 11.82 0.99
C TYR A 252 -11.97 12.51 2.13
N LEU A 253 -12.53 13.71 1.91
CA LEU A 253 -13.19 14.53 2.93
C LEU A 253 -12.30 14.80 4.15
N LEU A 254 -11.01 15.05 3.91
CA LEU A 254 -10.01 15.34 4.94
C LEU A 254 -9.85 16.86 5.11
N ASP A 255 -10.08 17.37 6.32
CA ASP A 255 -9.96 18.80 6.60
C ASP A 255 -8.48 19.22 6.67
N SER A 256 -8.15 20.37 6.07
CA SER A 256 -6.83 20.99 6.20
C SER A 256 -6.45 21.29 7.66
N LYS A 257 -7.43 21.56 8.54
CA LYS A 257 -7.19 21.73 9.99
C LYS A 257 -6.76 20.41 10.64
N GLU A 258 -7.34 19.28 10.24
CA GLU A 258 -6.92 17.95 10.69
C GLU A 258 -5.48 17.67 10.29
N ALA A 259 -5.06 18.05 9.08
CA ALA A 259 -3.68 17.86 8.63
C ALA A 259 -2.64 18.57 9.51
N LEU A 260 -2.95 19.77 10.03
CA LEU A 260 -2.07 20.46 10.98
C LEU A 260 -2.12 19.82 12.37
N ALA A 261 -3.30 19.43 12.84
CA ALA A 261 -3.46 18.76 14.13
C ALA A 261 -2.69 17.43 14.18
N VAL A 262 -2.72 16.64 13.09
CA VAL A 262 -1.97 15.39 12.94
C VAL A 262 -0.46 15.63 13.05
N LYS A 263 0.08 16.69 12.44
CA LYS A 263 1.51 17.03 12.56
C LYS A 263 1.88 17.41 13.99
N LYS A 264 1.07 18.22 14.66
CA LYS A 264 1.30 18.57 16.08
C LYS A 264 1.25 17.34 16.98
N MET A 265 0.29 16.45 16.75
CA MET A 265 0.15 15.21 17.49
C MET A 265 1.35 14.28 17.30
N LEU A 266 1.89 14.20 16.08
CA LEU A 266 3.10 13.43 15.76
C LEU A 266 4.31 13.91 16.56
N LEU A 267 4.51 15.23 16.64
CA LEU A 267 5.63 15.81 17.40
C LEU A 267 5.51 15.56 18.91
N GLY A 268 4.30 15.31 19.41
CA GLY A 268 4.05 15.00 20.81
C GLY A 268 4.06 13.52 21.15
N ILE A 269 4.46 12.61 20.27
CA ILE A 269 4.56 11.17 20.56
C ILE A 269 5.68 10.91 21.59
N THR A 270 5.42 10.03 22.55
CA THR A 270 6.35 9.71 23.64
C THR A 270 6.87 8.26 23.55
N ALA A 271 7.91 7.94 24.32
CA ALA A 271 8.38 6.56 24.50
C ALA A 271 7.28 5.60 24.97
N ALA A 272 6.40 6.05 25.87
CA ALA A 272 5.28 5.25 26.35
C ALA A 272 4.25 4.96 25.25
N ASP A 273 3.98 5.93 24.36
CA ASP A 273 3.12 5.70 23.19
C ASP A 273 3.72 4.68 22.24
N LEU A 274 5.05 4.73 22.04
CA LEU A 274 5.77 3.81 21.16
C LEU A 274 5.75 2.37 21.70
N GLN A 275 5.95 2.21 23.01
CA GLN A 275 5.81 0.92 23.69
C GLN A 275 4.37 0.39 23.61
N ALA A 276 3.37 1.25 23.83
CA ALA A 276 1.98 0.88 23.68
C ALA A 276 1.63 0.49 22.23
N ALA A 277 2.22 1.16 21.23
CA ALA A 277 2.08 0.81 19.83
C ALA A 277 2.67 -0.56 19.51
N ALA A 278 3.88 -0.87 20.00
CA ALA A 278 4.51 -2.16 19.77
C ALA A 278 3.66 -3.32 20.33
N ARG A 279 3.18 -3.18 21.56
CA ARG A 279 2.30 -4.18 22.19
C ARG A 279 0.97 -4.35 21.44
N ARG A 280 0.40 -3.25 20.96
CA ARG A 280 -0.87 -3.28 20.20
C ARG A 280 -0.70 -3.94 18.83
N LEU A 281 0.36 -3.61 18.09
CA LEU A 281 0.66 -4.25 16.81
C LEU A 281 0.94 -5.75 16.99
N LEU A 282 1.70 -6.15 18.02
CA LEU A 282 1.91 -7.56 18.31
C LEU A 282 0.58 -8.29 18.59
N LYS A 283 -0.35 -7.66 19.30
CA LYS A 283 -1.71 -8.20 19.50
C LYS A 283 -2.47 -8.34 18.17
N PHE A 284 -2.44 -7.33 17.31
CA PHE A 284 -3.10 -7.40 16.00
C PHE A 284 -2.49 -8.49 15.11
N ARG A 285 -1.16 -8.56 15.04
CA ARG A 285 -0.41 -9.61 14.35
C ARG A 285 -0.81 -11.02 14.78
N ARG A 286 -1.02 -11.24 16.09
CA ARG A 286 -1.45 -12.53 16.65
C ARG A 286 -2.93 -12.85 16.41
N ALA A 287 -3.77 -11.83 16.25
CA ALA A 287 -5.20 -12.00 16.02
C ALA A 287 -5.54 -12.37 14.58
N SER A 288 -4.92 -11.68 13.61
CA SER A 288 -5.11 -11.97 12.18
C SER A 288 -3.98 -11.32 11.39
N SER A 289 -3.34 -12.11 10.53
CA SER A 289 -2.30 -11.67 9.62
C SER A 289 -2.31 -12.51 8.36
N LYS A 290 -1.70 -11.98 7.29
CA LYS A 290 -1.41 -12.71 6.07
C LYS A 290 0.04 -12.48 5.67
N SER A 291 0.72 -13.55 5.31
CA SER A 291 2.07 -13.52 4.76
C SER A 291 2.07 -13.96 3.30
N VAL A 292 2.97 -13.35 2.54
CA VAL A 292 3.21 -13.71 1.14
C VAL A 292 4.71 -13.80 0.92
N LEU A 293 5.12 -14.90 0.30
CA LEU A 293 6.48 -15.12 -0.18
C LEU A 293 6.49 -15.11 -1.70
N ILE A 294 7.46 -14.40 -2.28
CA ILE A 294 7.80 -14.53 -3.71
C ILE A 294 9.19 -15.13 -3.78
N LEU A 295 9.33 -16.30 -4.40
CA LEU A 295 10.55 -17.11 -4.38
C LEU A 295 11.00 -17.49 -5.79
N PRO A 296 12.32 -17.68 -6.01
CA PRO A 296 12.84 -18.34 -7.20
C PRO A 296 12.27 -19.75 -7.39
N LYS A 297 11.95 -20.15 -8.64
CA LYS A 297 11.38 -21.47 -8.99
C LYS A 297 12.12 -22.68 -8.41
N ASN A 298 13.41 -22.57 -8.10
CA ASN A 298 14.22 -23.67 -7.60
C ASN A 298 14.09 -23.89 -6.07
N SER A 299 13.25 -23.12 -5.38
CA SER A 299 13.23 -23.07 -3.91
C SER A 299 11.80 -23.03 -3.33
N VAL A 300 10.85 -23.79 -3.90
CA VAL A 300 9.42 -23.56 -3.65
C VAL A 300 8.63 -24.82 -3.25
N PRO A 301 7.68 -24.72 -2.29
CA PRO A 301 6.76 -25.81 -1.96
C PRO A 301 5.87 -26.21 -3.14
N LYS A 302 5.34 -27.45 -3.12
CA LYS A 302 4.49 -28.01 -4.18
C LYS A 302 3.20 -27.22 -4.45
N ASP A 303 2.66 -26.53 -3.45
CA ASP A 303 1.39 -25.81 -3.58
C ASP A 303 1.57 -24.33 -3.98
N SER A 304 2.73 -23.98 -4.53
CA SER A 304 3.05 -22.60 -4.90
C SER A 304 2.30 -22.15 -6.17
N ILE A 305 2.09 -20.84 -6.27
CA ILE A 305 1.44 -20.20 -7.40
C ILE A 305 2.52 -19.79 -8.40
N GLU A 306 2.44 -20.26 -9.63
CA GLU A 306 3.43 -19.92 -10.65
C GLU A 306 3.00 -18.67 -11.44
N ILE A 307 3.90 -17.69 -11.45
CA ILE A 307 3.92 -16.60 -12.42
C ILE A 307 5.01 -16.94 -13.43
#